data_AF-A0A811NWH1-F1
#
_entry.id   AF-A0A811NWH1-F1
#
_cell.length_a   1.000
_cell.length_b   1.000
_cell.length_c   1.000
_cell.angle_alpha   90.00
_cell.angle_beta   90.00
_cell.angle_gamma   90.00
#
_symmetry.space_group_name_H-M   'P 1'
#
loop_
_entity.id
_entity.type
_entity.pdbx_description
1 polymer ?
#
loop_
_entity_poly.entity_id
_entity_poly.type
_entity_poly.pdbx_seq_one_letter_code
_entity_poly.pdbx_strand_id
1 'polypeptide(L)'
;MSGGAGSSSEEAGQREDMPAVVEVRQHGDGASLDVVLSSSVERPFMLHKVVTVLQEEGAETINANFSVAGTKIFCTIHCRLS
;
A
#
# COMPACT_ATOMS: atom_id res chain seq x y z
N MET A 1 -7.83 30.32 41.44
CA MET A 1 -6.58 30.57 40.68
C MET A 1 -5.53 29.76 41.42
N SER A 2 -4.90 28.72 40.90
CA SER A 2 -4.41 28.43 39.56
C SER A 2 -4.32 26.90 39.44
N GLY A 3 -4.69 26.28 38.33
CA GLY A 3 -3.92 26.32 37.09
C GLY A 3 -3.26 24.95 36.95
N GLY A 4 -3.79 24.12 36.06
CA GLY A 4 -3.36 22.74 35.88
C GLY A 4 -1.98 22.61 35.25
N ALA A 5 -1.51 21.36 35.20
CA ALA A 5 -0.57 20.90 34.20
C ALA A 5 -0.85 19.42 33.96
N GLY A 6 -1.85 19.15 33.11
CA GLY A 6 -1.73 17.99 32.24
C GLY A 6 -0.57 18.30 31.30
N SER A 7 0.50 17.54 31.39
CA SER A 7 1.49 17.46 30.32
C SER A 7 1.76 16.00 30.09
N SER A 8 0.98 15.51 29.12
CA SER A 8 1.26 14.44 28.18
C SER A 8 2.62 13.79 28.44
N SER A 9 2.59 12.62 29.08
CA SER A 9 3.62 11.64 28.78
C SER A 9 3.50 11.40 27.30
N GLU A 10 4.48 11.85 26.55
CA GLU A 10 4.70 11.49 25.16
C GLU A 10 4.95 9.99 25.16
N GLU A 11 3.87 9.20 25.20
CA GLU A 11 3.88 7.87 24.63
C GLU A 11 4.05 8.08 23.13
N ALA A 12 5.30 8.30 22.73
CA ALA A 12 5.77 7.92 21.42
C ALA A 12 5.64 6.39 21.35
N GLY A 13 4.40 5.93 21.24
CA GLY A 13 4.07 4.59 20.80
C GLY A 13 4.91 4.38 19.55
N GLN A 14 5.70 3.32 19.57
CA GLN A 14 6.60 2.94 18.49
C GLN A 14 5.80 3.06 17.20
N ARG A 15 6.01 4.14 16.45
CA ARG A 15 5.43 4.27 15.12
C ARG A 15 5.99 3.06 14.41
N GLU A 16 5.12 2.11 14.07
CA GLU A 16 5.48 1.02 13.19
C GLU A 16 5.89 1.70 11.89
N ASP A 17 7.20 1.99 11.76
CA ASP A 17 7.80 2.50 10.53
C ASP A 17 7.82 1.31 9.57
N MET A 18 6.61 0.93 9.14
CA MET A 18 6.38 -0.13 8.19
C MET A 18 6.60 0.49 6.81
N PRO A 19 7.71 0.14 6.13
CA PRO A 19 7.95 0.65 4.80
C PRO A 19 6.85 0.16 3.86
N ALA A 20 6.53 0.97 2.86
CA ALA A 20 5.70 0.49 1.76
C ALA A 20 6.47 -0.59 0.99
N VAL A 21 5.80 -1.70 0.70
CA VAL A 21 6.35 -2.83 -0.06
C VAL A 21 5.57 -2.96 -1.35
N VAL A 22 6.31 -3.23 -2.43
CA VAL A 22 5.77 -3.58 -3.75
C VAL A 22 6.41 -4.90 -4.15
N GLU A 23 5.57 -5.89 -4.47
CA GLU A 23 5.98 -7.19 -4.98
C GLU A 23 5.33 -7.42 -6.33
N VAL A 24 6.08 -7.95 -7.30
CA VAL A 24 5.58 -8.31 -8.62
C VAL A 24 5.69 -9.82 -8.79
N ARG A 25 4.57 -10.48 -9.09
CA ARG A 25 4.48 -11.93 -9.27
C ARG A 25 4.06 -12.25 -10.69
N GLN A 26 4.91 -12.96 -11.43
CA GLN A 26 4.59 -13.42 -12.77
C GLN A 26 3.95 -14.80 -12.75
N HIS A 27 2.88 -14.96 -13.53
CA HIS A 27 2.19 -16.24 -13.68
C HIS A 27 2.87 -17.09 -14.76
N GLY A 28 2.59 -18.40 -14.76
CA GLY A 28 3.20 -19.35 -15.69
C GLY A 28 2.79 -19.18 -17.16
N ASP A 29 1.79 -18.35 -17.45
CA ASP A 29 1.35 -18.01 -18.80
C ASP A 29 2.22 -16.93 -19.47
N GLY A 30 3.17 -16.34 -18.73
CA GLY A 30 4.14 -15.36 -19.22
C GLY A 30 3.58 -13.96 -19.45
N ALA A 31 2.26 -13.79 -19.51
CA ALA A 31 1.59 -12.52 -19.79
C ALA A 31 0.87 -11.94 -18.57
N SER A 32 0.46 -12.76 -17.60
CA SER A 32 -0.27 -12.32 -16.42
C SER A 32 0.65 -12.02 -15.24
N LEU A 33 0.35 -10.94 -14.53
CA LEU A 33 1.12 -10.42 -13.40
C LEU A 33 0.18 -10.07 -12.24
N ASP A 34 0.63 -10.30 -11.01
CA ASP A 34 0.03 -9.69 -9.82
C ASP A 34 1.01 -8.69 -9.22
N VAL A 35 0.56 -7.45 -9.01
CA VAL A 35 1.28 -6.44 -8.22
C VAL A 35 0.66 -6.38 -6.84
N VAL A 36 1.43 -6.78 -5.83
CA VAL A 36 1.01 -6.75 -4.43
C VAL A 36 1.63 -5.54 -3.75
N LEU A 37 0.78 -4.69 -3.17
CA LEU A 37 1.15 -3.48 -2.45
C LEU A 37 0.78 -3.64 -0.99
N SER A 38 1.67 -3.25 -0.08
CA SER A 38 1.32 -3.11 1.33
C SER A 38 1.96 -1.87 1.95
N SER A 39 1.22 -1.17 2.80
CA SER A 39 1.74 0.00 3.52
C SER A 39 1.00 0.21 4.85
N SER A 40 1.50 1.13 5.68
CA SER A 40 0.72 1.65 6.81
C SER A 40 -0.44 2.53 6.32
N VAL A 41 -1.52 2.59 7.08
CA VAL A 41 -2.62 3.57 6.89
C VAL A 41 -2.16 5.00 7.15
N GLU A 42 -1.11 5.21 7.94
CA GLU A 42 -0.52 6.53 8.21
C GLU A 42 0.29 7.06 7.01
N ARG A 43 0.77 6.15 6.16
CA ARG A 43 1.53 6.45 4.94
C ARG A 43 1.02 5.57 3.79
N PRO A 44 -0.19 5.85 3.28
CA PRO A 44 -0.79 5.04 2.22
C PRO A 44 0.00 5.15 0.92
N PHE A 45 0.06 4.06 0.15
CA PHE A 45 0.62 4.10 -1.21
C PHE A 45 -0.29 4.88 -2.18
N MET A 46 0.32 5.46 -3.21
CA MET A 46 -0.40 6.20 -4.26
C MET A 46 -0.86 5.25 -5.37
N LEU A 47 -2.02 4.62 -5.21
CA LEU A 47 -2.52 3.60 -6.15
C LEU A 47 -2.55 4.10 -7.62
N HIS A 48 -2.99 5.34 -7.86
CA HIS A 48 -3.04 5.90 -9.22
C HIS A 48 -1.66 5.92 -9.90
N LYS A 49 -0.57 6.17 -9.15
CA LYS A 49 0.78 6.14 -9.73
C LYS A 49 1.20 4.73 -10.13
N VAL A 50 0.85 3.73 -9.32
CA VAL A 50 1.13 2.33 -9.64
C VAL A 50 0.37 1.93 -10.91
N VAL A 51 -0.90 2.31 -11.02
CA VAL A 51 -1.71 2.06 -12.22
C VAL A 51 -1.15 2.79 -13.43
N THR A 52 -0.72 4.05 -13.31
CA THR A 52 -0.09 4.80 -14.40
C THR A 52 1.18 4.11 -14.89
N VAL A 53 2.07 3.68 -13.99
CA VAL A 53 3.28 2.94 -14.37
C VAL A 53 2.92 1.64 -15.08
N LEU A 54 1.94 0.89 -14.58
CA LEU A 54 1.48 -0.33 -15.25
C LEU A 54 0.97 -0.05 -16.67
N GLN A 55 0.21 1.02 -16.87
CA GLN A 55 -0.27 1.42 -18.19
C GLN A 55 0.86 1.87 -19.13
N GLU A 56 1.84 2.62 -18.62
CA GLU A 56 3.02 3.05 -19.37
C GLU A 56 3.87 1.84 -19.84
N GLU A 57 3.91 0.77 -19.05
CA GLU A 57 4.56 -0.50 -19.40
C GLU A 57 3.69 -1.42 -20.28
N GLY A 58 2.53 -0.96 -20.75
CA GLY A 58 1.63 -1.75 -21.62
C GLY A 58 0.83 -2.83 -20.90
N ALA A 59 0.69 -2.74 -19.58
CA ALA A 59 -0.14 -3.65 -18.81
C ALA A 59 -1.59 -3.15 -18.69
N GLU A 60 -2.54 -4.01 -19.07
CA GLU A 60 -3.97 -3.82 -18.81
C GLU A 60 -4.31 -4.27 -17.39
N THR A 61 -4.95 -3.40 -16.60
CA THR A 61 -5.47 -3.78 -15.28
C THR A 61 -6.80 -4.53 -15.44
N ILE A 62 -6.81 -5.81 -15.05
CA ILE A 62 -8.01 -6.67 -15.12
C ILE A 62 -8.84 -6.51 -13.86
N ASN A 63 -8.18 -6.49 -12.69
CA ASN A 63 -8.83 -6.38 -11.39
C ASN A 63 -7.89 -5.72 -10.38
N ALA A 64 -8.46 -5.07 -9.38
CA ALA A 64 -7.74 -4.63 -8.20
C ALA A 64 -8.56 -4.95 -6.94
N ASN A 65 -7.93 -5.62 -5.99
CA ASN A 65 -8.49 -5.84 -4.66
C ASN A 65 -7.77 -4.93 -3.66
N PHE A 66 -8.52 -4.41 -2.69
CA PHE A 66 -8.02 -3.59 -1.59
C PHE A 66 -8.63 -4.06 -0.28
N SER A 67 -7.81 -4.16 0.76
CA SER A 67 -8.25 -4.46 2.11
C SER A 67 -7.40 -3.75 3.15
N VAL A 68 -7.95 -3.60 4.35
CA VAL A 68 -7.26 -3.01 5.51
C VAL A 68 -7.38 -3.98 6.67
N ALA A 69 -6.27 -4.27 7.34
CA ALA A 69 -6.22 -5.06 8.56
C ALA A 69 -5.44 -4.29 9.64
N GLY A 70 -6.15 -3.79 10.64
CA GLY A 70 -5.57 -2.91 11.66
C GLY A 70 -5.01 -1.63 11.04
N THR A 71 -3.72 -1.40 11.22
CA THR A 71 -2.97 -0.25 10.68
C THR A 71 -2.35 -0.51 9.31
N LYS A 72 -2.63 -1.65 8.68
CA LYS A 72 -2.02 -2.06 7.40
C LYS A 72 -3.03 -2.07 6.26
N ILE A 73 -2.59 -1.52 5.14
CA ILE A 73 -3.27 -1.57 3.85
C ILE A 73 -2.65 -2.68 3.02
N PHE A 74 -3.49 -3.45 2.33
CA PHE A 74 -3.10 -4.43 1.33
C PHE A 74 -3.84 -4.18 0.03
N CYS A 75 -3.15 -4.19 -1.09
CA CYS A 75 -3.76 -4.17 -2.41
C CYS A 75 -3.10 -5.19 -3.32
N THR A 76 -3.89 -5.80 -4.19
CA THR A 76 -3.40 -6.68 -5.25
C THR A 76 -4.02 -6.24 -6.55
N ILE A 77 -3.18 -5.89 -7.53
CA ILE A 77 -3.60 -5.54 -8.88
C ILE A 77 -3.26 -6.73 -9.77
N HIS A 78 -4.27 -7.34 -10.35
CA HIS A 78 -4.10 -8.35 -11.39
C HIS A 78 -4.08 -7.65 -12.74
N CYS A 79 -2.99 -7.80 -13.48
CA CYS A 79 -2.81 -7.19 -14.78
C CYS A 79 -2.22 -8.16 -15.80
N ARG A 80 -2.30 -7.78 -17.07
CA ARG A 80 -1.78 -8.57 -18.19
C ARG A 80 -1.08 -7.66 -19.17
N LEU A 81 0.06 -8.07 -19.68
CA LEU A 81 0.75 -7.38 -20.76
C LEU A 81 -0.03 -7.54 -22.08
N SER A 82 -0.23 -6.43 -22.79
CA SER A 82 -0.93 -6.40 -24.10
C SER A 82 0.02 -6.55 -25.28
#